data_AF-A0A670KHP4-F1
#
_entry.id   AF-A0A670KHP4-F1
#
_cell.length_a   1.000
_cell.length_b   1.000
_cell.length_c   1.000
_cell.angle_alpha   90.00
_cell.angle_beta   90.00
_cell.angle_gamma   90.00
#
_symmetry.space_group_name_H-M   'P 1'
#
loop_
_entity.id
_entity.type
_entity.pdbx_description
1 polymer ?
#
loop_
_entity_poly.entity_id
_entity_poly.type
_entity_poly.pdbx_seq_one_letter_code
_entity_poly.pdbx_strand_id
1 'polypeptide(L)'
;VTGWWQWGSEHSGGTGITRASNVRGPCVIATDGVRAERLSFNILIAGAVVSEPVSLKLPENLVEGSARAYFSCIGDLMGTAMQNLHQLLRMPYGCGEQNMALFAPIIYVMEYLNATGQLDEETKSKSIGYLTSGRRLVGFPWLTGFTYKSFARASKTIFIDPNVQTQSVIWLSSKQKSDGCFQNVGKLFNNALKGGVEDELMLSAYITAALLESGFLSSHPVVRNALYCLEAGLEKGNLTVYDQALLAYAFRQAGNKPKADLLLDELIKSATKVGGSLYWEREDKPPAEESPSFYPRASSFEVEIAAYVLLALLTRTTPTPAQLTTASQIVLWLTKQQNPYGGFSSTQDTVVAIQALALFSQYTFTSQNSVRIHSNKPFERVFEVNNDNRLLLQRTSLPDVPGEYTVEVNGTGCVFTQWWTRNLVNWVRVSAPPHTAAGWPWASHTSLKSLSLTHLTECLLWGRKGKEIVSRFETP
;
A
#
# COMPACT_ATOMS: atom_id res chain seq x y z
N VAL A 1 25.20 2.79 24.90
CA VAL A 1 26.36 3.16 25.75
C VAL A 1 27.43 2.10 25.55
N THR A 2 28.61 2.44 25.03
CA THR A 2 29.69 1.48 24.80
C THR A 2 30.50 1.30 26.08
N GLY A 3 30.40 0.13 26.72
CA GLY A 3 31.27 -0.28 27.81
C GLY A 3 32.42 -1.13 27.28
N TRP A 4 33.63 -0.90 27.81
CA TRP A 4 34.83 -1.66 27.47
C TRP A 4 35.10 -2.69 28.56
N TRP A 5 35.41 -3.93 28.17
CA TRP A 5 35.87 -4.97 29.09
C TRP A 5 37.25 -5.45 28.66
N GLN A 6 38.12 -5.70 29.65
CA GLN A 6 39.49 -6.18 29.47
C GLN A 6 39.62 -7.52 30.21
N TRP A 7 39.92 -8.59 29.48
CA TRP A 7 40.21 -9.90 30.09
C TRP A 7 41.70 -9.98 30.41
N GLY A 8 42.04 -10.17 31.70
CA GLY A 8 43.38 -10.54 32.13
C GLY A 8 43.51 -12.06 32.18
N SER A 9 44.52 -12.63 31.52
CA SER A 9 44.82 -14.07 31.57
C SER A 9 45.62 -14.43 32.83
N GLU A 10 45.19 -15.45 33.56
CA GLU A 10 45.92 -16.03 34.70
C GLU A 10 47.30 -16.59 34.30
N HIS A 11 48.27 -16.40 35.19
CA HIS A 11 49.63 -16.95 35.09
C HIS A 11 49.64 -18.45 35.39
N SER A 12 50.13 -19.25 34.44
CA SER A 12 50.72 -20.56 34.71
C SER A 12 52.21 -20.50 34.32
N GLY A 13 53.06 -20.95 35.25
CA GLY A 13 54.51 -20.88 35.12
C GLY A 13 55.03 -21.75 33.97
N GLY A 14 55.84 -21.14 33.12
CA GLY A 14 56.57 -21.81 32.04
C GLY A 14 57.22 -20.77 31.14
N THR A 15 58.54 -20.83 30.99
CA THR A 15 59.32 -19.93 30.13
C THR A 15 58.90 -20.08 28.66
N GLY A 16 58.00 -19.21 28.21
CA GLY A 16 57.59 -19.05 26.82
C GLY A 16 57.14 -17.61 26.61
N ILE A 17 57.64 -16.96 25.56
CA ILE A 17 57.29 -15.57 25.22
C ILE A 17 55.77 -15.49 24.98
N THR A 18 55.03 -14.93 25.92
CA THR A 18 53.59 -14.66 25.77
C THR A 18 53.40 -13.41 24.90
N ARG A 19 53.05 -13.62 23.62
CA ARG A 19 52.50 -12.55 22.77
C ARG A 19 51.06 -12.27 23.17
N ALA A 20 50.82 -11.15 23.84
CA ALA A 20 49.46 -10.66 24.09
C ALA A 20 48.78 -10.33 22.75
N SER A 21 47.69 -11.02 22.42
CA SER A 21 46.85 -10.70 21.27
C SER A 21 45.59 -9.99 21.76
N ASN A 22 45.46 -8.71 21.45
CA ASN A 22 44.26 -7.93 21.78
C ASN A 22 43.18 -8.17 20.73
N VAL A 23 42.16 -8.95 21.09
CA VAL A 23 40.95 -9.13 20.28
C VAL A 23 39.93 -8.07 20.69
N ARG A 24 39.53 -7.21 19.74
CA ARG A 24 38.42 -6.26 19.92
C ARG A 24 37.29 -6.65 18.98
N GLY A 25 36.12 -6.95 19.56
CA GLY A 25 34.88 -7.19 18.82
C GLY A 25 33.78 -6.25 19.32
N PRO A 26 32.92 -5.72 18.43
CA PRO A 26 31.78 -4.92 18.85
C PRO A 26 30.74 -5.79 19.58
N CYS A 27 30.26 -5.34 20.74
CA CYS A 27 29.14 -5.96 21.46
C CYS A 27 27.88 -5.11 21.23
N VAL A 28 26.83 -5.72 20.68
CA VAL A 28 25.52 -5.07 20.52
C VAL A 28 24.73 -5.26 21.81
N ILE A 29 24.52 -4.18 22.55
CA ILE A 29 23.66 -4.19 23.74
C ILE A 29 22.23 -3.93 23.28
N ALA A 30 21.37 -4.92 23.40
CA ALA A 30 19.93 -4.77 23.25
C ALA A 30 19.29 -4.54 24.62
N THR A 31 18.45 -3.52 24.74
CA THR A 31 17.66 -3.24 25.94
C THR A 31 16.35 -4.02 25.91
N ASP A 32 15.88 -4.47 27.07
CA ASP A 32 14.58 -5.15 27.21
C ASP A 32 13.42 -4.23 26.81
N GLY A 33 12.34 -4.81 26.28
CA GLY A 33 11.13 -4.11 25.88
C GLY A 33 10.66 -4.47 24.47
N VAL A 34 9.41 -4.13 24.16
CA VAL A 34 8.84 -4.34 22.82
C VAL A 34 9.06 -3.08 21.99
N ARG A 35 9.45 -3.25 20.72
CA ARG A 35 9.64 -2.13 19.80
C ARG A 35 8.29 -1.48 19.51
N ALA A 36 8.14 -0.21 19.85
CA ALA A 36 6.99 0.59 19.46
C ALA A 36 7.46 1.67 18.47
N GLU A 37 6.79 1.74 17.33
CA GLU A 37 7.03 2.78 16.33
C GLU A 37 5.77 3.63 16.18
N ARG A 38 5.90 4.96 16.09
CA ARG A 38 4.80 5.86 15.76
C ARG A 38 5.14 6.62 14.49
N LEU A 39 4.29 6.49 13.48
CA LEU A 39 4.49 7.02 12.14
C LEU A 39 3.48 8.13 11.88
N SER A 40 3.96 9.27 11.40
CA SER A 40 3.15 10.40 10.96
C SER A 40 3.62 10.85 9.59
N PHE A 41 2.67 11.30 8.77
CA PHE A 41 2.89 11.68 7.38
C PHE A 41 2.15 12.96 7.08
N ASN A 42 2.75 13.82 6.27
CA ASN A 42 2.12 14.98 5.66
C ASN A 42 2.46 15.05 4.17
N ILE A 43 1.55 15.60 3.38
CA ILE A 43 1.80 15.98 1.98
C ILE A 43 1.78 17.50 1.93
N LEU A 44 2.90 18.08 1.50
CA LEU A 44 3.02 19.52 1.36
C LEU A 44 3.07 19.84 -0.13
N ILE A 45 2.03 20.53 -0.61
CA ILE A 45 1.94 21.00 -1.98
C ILE A 45 2.52 22.41 -2.01
N ALA A 46 3.71 22.57 -2.58
CA ALA A 46 4.33 23.88 -2.74
C ALA A 46 3.73 24.60 -3.96
N GLY A 47 2.85 25.55 -3.68
CA GLY A 47 2.53 26.67 -4.59
C GLY A 47 3.00 28.02 -4.04
N ALA A 48 3.40 28.04 -2.76
CA ALA A 48 3.99 29.12 -1.97
C ALA A 48 4.75 28.48 -0.77
N VAL A 49 5.40 29.28 0.08
CA VAL A 49 6.03 28.76 1.31
C VAL A 49 4.95 28.18 2.24
N VAL A 50 4.92 26.87 2.41
CA VAL A 50 4.03 26.16 3.34
C VAL A 50 4.82 25.82 4.60
N SER A 51 4.30 26.19 5.77
CA SER A 51 4.92 25.93 7.08
C SER A 51 3.97 25.12 7.96
N GLU A 52 4.43 23.96 8.43
CA GLU A 52 3.65 23.05 9.27
C GLU A 52 4.39 22.72 10.58
N PRO A 53 3.75 22.90 11.75
CA PRO A 53 4.31 22.51 13.04
C PRO A 53 4.20 20.99 13.26
N VAL A 54 5.25 20.41 13.85
CA VAL A 54 5.37 18.98 14.12
C VAL A 54 5.73 18.76 15.59
N SER A 55 4.76 18.23 16.34
CA SER A 55 4.93 17.86 17.75
C SER A 55 5.20 16.36 17.91
N LEU A 56 6.38 16.00 18.44
CA LEU A 56 6.75 14.63 18.75
C LEU A 56 6.38 14.29 20.20
N LYS A 57 5.39 13.43 20.38
CA LYS A 57 4.96 12.92 21.70
C LYS A 57 5.50 11.52 21.96
N LEU A 58 5.86 11.25 23.20
CA LEU A 58 6.30 9.92 23.67
C LEU A 58 5.17 9.22 24.44
N PRO A 59 5.08 7.87 24.37
CA PRO A 59 4.15 7.11 25.19
C PRO A 59 4.59 7.08 26.65
N GLU A 60 3.63 6.89 27.57
CA GLU A 60 3.89 6.89 29.03
C GLU A 60 4.74 5.69 29.49
N ASN A 61 4.67 4.55 28.81
CA ASN A 61 5.36 3.30 29.16
C ASN A 61 6.74 3.15 28.48
N LEU A 62 7.42 4.26 28.20
CA LEU A 62 8.72 4.29 27.50
C LEU A 62 9.87 3.72 28.34
N VAL A 63 10.74 2.93 27.71
CA VAL A 63 12.07 2.57 28.26
C VAL A 63 13.01 3.76 28.09
N GLU A 64 13.59 4.25 29.19
CA GLU A 64 14.47 5.41 29.17
C GLU A 64 15.64 5.27 28.18
N GLY A 65 15.94 6.35 27.45
CA GLY A 65 17.03 6.39 26.47
C GLY A 65 16.79 5.58 25.18
N SER A 66 15.66 4.86 25.06
CA SER A 66 15.31 4.10 23.86
C SER A 66 14.77 4.96 22.72
N ALA A 67 14.31 6.18 23.03
CA ALA A 67 13.62 7.01 22.07
C ALA A 67 14.53 7.57 20.97
N ARG A 68 14.12 7.37 19.73
CA ARG A 68 14.76 7.92 18.53
C ARG A 68 13.69 8.50 17.64
N ALA A 69 13.96 9.63 17.00
CA ALA A 69 13.07 10.18 16.00
C ALA A 69 13.82 10.50 14.72
N TYR A 70 13.09 10.43 13.62
CA TYR A 70 13.61 10.64 12.29
C TYR A 70 12.62 11.43 11.47
N PHE A 71 13.14 12.23 10.56
CA PHE A 71 12.40 12.91 9.52
C PHE A 71 12.90 12.40 8.17
N SER A 72 11.99 12.21 7.23
CA SER A 72 12.33 11.99 5.84
C SER A 72 11.44 12.80 4.91
N CYS A 73 12.00 13.15 3.76
CA CYS A 73 11.26 13.74 2.66
C CYS A 73 11.55 12.99 1.36
N ILE A 74 10.57 12.98 0.47
CA ILE A 74 10.66 12.40 -0.87
C ILE A 74 9.84 13.26 -1.84
N GLY A 75 10.33 13.44 -3.06
CA GLY A 75 9.66 14.23 -4.10
C GLY A 75 8.60 13.43 -4.86
N ASP A 76 8.50 12.13 -4.59
CA ASP A 76 7.61 11.24 -5.31
C ASP A 76 7.04 10.13 -4.43
N LEU A 77 5.73 9.95 -4.51
CA LEU A 77 4.98 8.88 -3.85
C LEU A 77 5.38 7.50 -4.33
N MET A 78 5.73 7.39 -5.60
CA MET A 78 6.21 6.15 -6.17
C MET A 78 7.64 5.84 -5.75
N GLY A 79 8.35 6.75 -5.08
CA GLY A 79 9.74 6.52 -4.67
C GLY A 79 9.93 5.25 -3.82
N THR A 80 9.02 4.92 -2.88
CA THR A 80 9.09 3.66 -2.11
C THR A 80 8.86 2.42 -2.98
N ALA A 81 7.91 2.51 -3.92
CA ALA A 81 7.66 1.49 -4.92
C ALA A 81 8.86 1.33 -5.88
N MET A 82 9.50 2.44 -6.26
CA MET A 82 10.63 2.46 -7.19
C MET A 82 11.93 1.99 -6.53
N GLN A 83 12.14 2.25 -5.23
CA GLN A 83 13.26 1.65 -4.48
C GLN A 83 13.15 0.12 -4.44
N ASN A 84 11.93 -0.39 -4.41
CA ASN A 84 11.62 -1.82 -4.45
C ASN A 84 11.14 -2.28 -5.84
N LEU A 85 11.56 -1.58 -6.91
CA LEU A 85 11.09 -1.84 -8.26
C LEU A 85 11.30 -3.30 -8.67
N HIS A 86 12.40 -3.91 -8.26
CA HIS A 86 12.69 -5.33 -8.49
C HIS A 86 11.69 -6.30 -7.83
N GLN A 87 10.99 -5.89 -6.77
CA GLN A 87 9.98 -6.69 -6.11
C GLN A 87 8.58 -6.49 -6.67
N LEU A 88 8.30 -5.31 -7.22
CA LEU A 88 7.07 -5.03 -7.97
C LEU A 88 7.15 -5.57 -9.40
N LEU A 89 8.32 -5.45 -10.05
CA LEU A 89 8.64 -6.06 -11.34
C LEU A 89 9.14 -7.50 -11.13
N ARG A 90 8.21 -8.41 -10.85
CA ARG A 90 8.50 -9.85 -10.83
C ARG A 90 8.01 -10.49 -12.12
N MET A 91 8.74 -11.52 -12.56
CA MET A 91 8.28 -12.34 -13.67
C MET A 91 6.92 -12.95 -13.33
N PRO A 92 5.88 -12.78 -14.17
CA PRO A 92 4.58 -13.38 -13.92
C PRO A 92 4.60 -14.91 -14.01
N TYR A 93 4.06 -15.61 -13.01
CA TYR A 93 3.96 -17.06 -12.96
C TYR A 93 2.68 -17.53 -12.26
N GLY A 94 2.43 -18.83 -12.26
CA GLY A 94 1.27 -19.44 -11.58
C GLY A 94 0.01 -19.52 -12.45
N CYS A 95 -1.14 -19.73 -11.77
CA CYS A 95 -2.48 -19.71 -12.38
C CYS A 95 -2.78 -18.31 -12.95
N GLY A 96 -3.76 -18.16 -13.85
CA GLY A 96 -3.96 -16.86 -14.51
C GLY A 96 -4.25 -15.69 -13.58
N GLU A 97 -4.92 -15.93 -12.45
CA GLU A 97 -5.09 -14.93 -11.39
C GLU A 97 -3.73 -14.46 -10.83
N GLN A 98 -2.89 -15.39 -10.38
CA GLN A 98 -1.55 -15.09 -9.83
C GLN A 98 -0.63 -14.45 -10.88
N ASN A 99 -0.76 -14.88 -12.13
CA ASN A 99 0.00 -14.31 -13.23
C ASN A 99 -0.41 -12.84 -13.45
N MET A 100 -1.71 -12.57 -13.56
CA MET A 100 -2.21 -11.22 -13.78
C MET A 100 -1.89 -10.27 -12.61
N ALA A 101 -1.78 -10.81 -11.39
CA ALA A 101 -1.32 -10.07 -10.21
C ALA A 101 0.08 -9.47 -10.36
N LEU A 102 0.97 -10.17 -11.05
CA LEU A 102 2.34 -9.74 -11.30
C LEU A 102 2.45 -8.98 -12.63
N PHE A 103 1.60 -9.29 -13.60
CA PHE A 103 1.59 -8.68 -14.92
C PHE A 103 1.09 -7.23 -14.90
N ALA A 104 -0.05 -6.97 -14.25
CA ALA A 104 -0.70 -5.67 -14.32
C ALA A 104 0.12 -4.52 -13.68
N PRO A 105 0.75 -4.67 -12.50
CA PRO A 105 1.55 -3.61 -11.90
C PRO A 105 2.72 -3.14 -12.78
N ILE A 106 3.35 -4.05 -13.54
CA ILE A 106 4.46 -3.73 -14.46
C ILE A 106 4.03 -2.65 -15.45
N ILE A 107 2.82 -2.75 -16.00
CA ILE A 107 2.29 -1.81 -16.99
C ILE A 107 2.18 -0.42 -16.40
N TYR A 108 1.53 -0.28 -15.25
CA TYR A 108 1.28 1.02 -14.63
C TYR A 108 2.57 1.69 -14.17
N VAL A 109 3.54 0.91 -13.68
CA VAL A 109 4.87 1.41 -13.34
C VAL A 109 5.61 1.90 -14.58
N MET A 110 5.59 1.14 -15.69
CA MET A 110 6.20 1.58 -16.95
C MET A 110 5.53 2.84 -17.51
N GLU A 111 4.20 2.92 -17.50
CA GLU A 111 3.45 4.09 -17.97
C GLU A 111 3.80 5.33 -17.15
N TYR A 112 3.91 5.18 -15.83
CA TYR A 112 4.33 6.25 -14.93
C TYR A 112 5.77 6.71 -15.22
N LEU A 113 6.74 5.79 -15.24
CA LEU A 113 8.15 6.12 -15.50
C LEU A 113 8.33 6.77 -16.87
N ASN A 114 7.57 6.33 -17.88
CA ASN A 114 7.58 6.93 -19.20
C ASN A 114 6.98 8.34 -19.19
N ALA A 115 5.85 8.55 -18.48
CA ALA A 115 5.21 9.86 -18.37
C ALA A 115 6.06 10.87 -17.59
N THR A 116 6.87 10.42 -16.62
CA THR A 116 7.78 11.28 -15.84
C THR A 116 9.17 11.44 -16.47
N GLY A 117 9.44 10.76 -17.59
CA GLY A 117 10.75 10.78 -18.25
C GLY A 117 11.87 10.07 -17.46
N GLN A 118 11.50 9.17 -16.54
CA GLN A 118 12.41 8.45 -15.65
C GLN A 118 12.63 6.98 -16.06
N LEU A 119 12.06 6.55 -17.18
CA LEU A 119 12.19 5.19 -17.68
C LEU A 119 13.56 4.99 -18.36
N ASP A 120 14.48 4.29 -17.70
CA ASP A 120 15.73 3.86 -18.30
C ASP A 120 15.56 2.62 -19.22
N GLU A 121 16.49 2.43 -20.14
CA GLU A 121 16.42 1.34 -21.13
C GLU A 121 16.60 -0.06 -20.53
N GLU A 122 17.32 -0.21 -19.41
CA GLU A 122 17.48 -1.51 -18.74
C GLU A 122 16.16 -1.95 -18.12
N THR A 123 15.54 -1.07 -17.32
CA THR A 123 14.23 -1.26 -16.71
C THR A 123 13.16 -1.52 -17.77
N LYS A 124 13.17 -0.76 -18.87
CA LYS A 124 12.25 -0.94 -19.99
C LYS A 124 12.42 -2.30 -20.65
N SER A 125 13.64 -2.69 -21.03
CA SER A 125 13.92 -3.97 -21.65
C SER A 125 13.52 -5.15 -20.76
N LYS A 126 13.84 -5.08 -19.46
CA LYS A 126 13.47 -6.10 -18.48
C LYS A 126 11.96 -6.23 -18.31
N SER A 127 11.27 -5.10 -18.23
CA SER A 127 9.80 -5.07 -18.11
C SER A 127 9.12 -5.64 -19.36
N ILE A 128 9.63 -5.31 -20.56
CA ILE A 128 9.17 -5.89 -21.83
C ILE A 128 9.36 -7.42 -21.83
N GLY A 129 10.51 -7.91 -21.36
CA GLY A 129 10.78 -9.34 -21.25
C GLY A 129 9.78 -10.05 -20.32
N TYR A 130 9.46 -9.45 -19.18
CA TYR A 130 8.47 -9.97 -18.23
C TYR A 130 7.04 -9.96 -18.80
N LEU A 131 6.61 -8.87 -19.44
CA LEU A 131 5.28 -8.78 -20.06
C LEU A 131 5.14 -9.79 -21.22
N THR A 132 6.17 -9.94 -22.05
CA THR A 132 6.15 -10.89 -23.17
C THR A 132 6.03 -12.33 -22.70
N SER A 133 6.72 -12.69 -21.61
CA SER A 133 6.70 -14.03 -21.02
C SER A 133 5.42 -14.31 -20.21
N GLY A 134 4.83 -13.26 -19.64
CA GLY A 134 3.68 -13.35 -18.74
C GLY A 134 2.34 -13.53 -19.41
N ARG A 135 2.20 -13.35 -20.73
CA ARG A 135 0.90 -13.43 -21.43
C ARG A 135 0.23 -14.82 -21.24
N ARG A 136 -0.77 -14.92 -20.38
CA ARG A 136 -1.59 -16.12 -20.19
C ARG A 136 -3.07 -15.76 -20.24
N LEU A 137 -3.86 -16.54 -20.98
CA LEU A 137 -5.31 -16.38 -21.08
C LEU A 137 -6.03 -17.24 -20.05
N VAL A 138 -7.14 -16.72 -19.54
CA VAL A 138 -7.97 -17.37 -18.52
C VAL A 138 -9.45 -17.01 -18.70
N GLY A 139 -10.34 -17.90 -18.24
CA GLY A 139 -11.77 -17.84 -18.57
C GLY A 139 -12.70 -17.68 -17.38
N PHE A 140 -12.99 -16.42 -16.99
CA PHE A 140 -14.10 -15.99 -16.11
C PHE A 140 -14.39 -14.48 -16.31
N PRO A 141 -15.63 -13.95 -16.21
CA PRO A 141 -15.99 -12.59 -16.66
C PRO A 141 -15.15 -11.46 -16.07
N TRP A 142 -14.99 -11.45 -14.75
CA TRP A 142 -14.16 -10.47 -14.07
C TRP A 142 -12.70 -10.54 -14.53
N LEU A 143 -12.13 -11.74 -14.55
CA LEU A 143 -10.74 -11.98 -14.93
C LEU A 143 -10.50 -11.71 -16.42
N THR A 144 -11.48 -11.99 -17.28
CA THR A 144 -11.47 -11.63 -18.70
C THR A 144 -11.51 -10.11 -18.88
N GLY A 145 -12.35 -9.40 -18.12
CA GLY A 145 -12.37 -7.93 -18.11
C GLY A 145 -11.05 -7.33 -17.63
N PHE A 146 -10.47 -7.90 -16.56
CA PHE A 146 -9.17 -7.50 -16.03
C PHE A 146 -8.04 -7.76 -17.04
N THR A 147 -8.00 -8.96 -17.62
CA THR A 147 -7.01 -9.36 -18.63
C THR A 147 -7.14 -8.49 -19.87
N TYR A 148 -8.37 -8.25 -20.33
CA TYR A 148 -8.66 -7.35 -21.45
C TYR A 148 -8.07 -5.96 -21.20
N LYS A 149 -8.39 -5.35 -20.05
CA LYS A 149 -7.86 -4.03 -19.63
C LYS A 149 -6.33 -4.01 -19.64
N SER A 150 -5.71 -4.97 -18.97
CA SER A 150 -4.26 -5.05 -18.85
C SER A 150 -3.61 -5.26 -20.22
N PHE A 151 -4.13 -6.15 -21.05
CA PHE A 151 -3.59 -6.39 -22.38
C PHE A 151 -3.79 -5.20 -23.31
N ALA A 152 -4.90 -4.47 -23.18
CA ALA A 152 -5.17 -3.29 -23.99
C ALA A 152 -4.14 -2.18 -23.69
N ARG A 153 -3.81 -1.98 -22.41
CA ARG A 153 -2.70 -1.07 -22.04
C ARG A 153 -1.34 -1.60 -22.47
N ALA A 154 -1.06 -2.89 -22.24
CA ALA A 154 0.21 -3.50 -22.61
C ALA A 154 0.47 -3.47 -24.12
N SER A 155 -0.59 -3.48 -24.95
CA SER A 155 -0.48 -3.44 -26.42
C SER A 155 0.26 -2.21 -26.98
N LYS A 156 0.36 -1.13 -26.18
CA LYS A 156 1.15 0.06 -26.52
C LYS A 156 2.65 -0.17 -26.46
N THR A 157 3.09 -1.20 -25.73
CA THR A 157 4.50 -1.47 -25.42
C THR A 157 4.95 -2.82 -25.99
N ILE A 158 4.08 -3.83 -25.97
CA ILE A 158 4.35 -5.18 -26.47
C ILE A 158 3.30 -5.62 -27.49
N PHE A 159 3.67 -6.55 -28.37
CA PHE A 159 2.71 -7.13 -29.30
C PHE A 159 1.72 -8.05 -28.55
N ILE A 160 0.44 -7.70 -28.64
CA ILE A 160 -0.70 -8.53 -28.23
C ILE A 160 -1.53 -8.82 -29.48
N ASP A 161 -1.84 -10.08 -29.73
CA ASP A 161 -2.67 -10.48 -30.87
C ASP A 161 -4.07 -9.81 -30.77
N PRO A 162 -4.47 -8.99 -31.75
CA PRO A 162 -5.78 -8.34 -31.76
C PRO A 162 -6.96 -9.32 -31.72
N ASN A 163 -6.77 -10.56 -32.20
CA ASN A 163 -7.80 -11.60 -32.15
C ASN A 163 -8.15 -11.95 -30.71
N VAL A 164 -7.15 -12.01 -29.81
CA VAL A 164 -7.38 -12.30 -28.40
C VAL A 164 -8.30 -11.25 -27.78
N GLN A 165 -8.01 -9.97 -28.02
CA GLN A 165 -8.84 -8.85 -27.53
C GLN A 165 -10.25 -8.91 -28.09
N THR A 166 -10.39 -9.16 -29.39
CA THR A 166 -11.68 -9.27 -30.07
C THR A 166 -12.51 -10.41 -29.50
N GLN A 167 -11.92 -11.60 -29.31
CA GLN A 167 -12.60 -12.76 -28.75
C GLN A 167 -13.01 -12.54 -27.30
N SER A 168 -12.18 -11.85 -26.50
CA SER A 168 -12.54 -11.48 -25.12
C SER A 168 -13.78 -10.59 -25.07
N VAL A 169 -13.90 -9.61 -25.96
CA VAL A 169 -15.08 -8.72 -26.03
C VAL A 169 -16.32 -9.47 -26.50
N ILE A 170 -16.20 -10.31 -27.54
CA ILE A 170 -17.30 -11.16 -28.02
C ILE A 170 -17.81 -12.07 -26.88
N TRP A 171 -16.89 -12.68 -26.16
CA TRP A 171 -17.22 -13.55 -25.04
C TRP A 171 -17.88 -12.79 -23.90
N LEU A 172 -17.36 -11.61 -23.50
CA LEU A 172 -18.01 -10.74 -22.51
C LEU A 172 -19.42 -10.33 -22.95
N SER A 173 -19.59 -9.95 -24.22
CA SER A 173 -20.89 -9.61 -24.80
C SER A 173 -21.87 -10.79 -24.73
N SER A 174 -21.39 -12.03 -24.90
CA SER A 174 -22.24 -13.23 -24.75
C SER A 174 -22.74 -13.48 -23.32
N LYS A 175 -22.14 -12.81 -22.33
CA LYS A 175 -22.51 -12.86 -20.91
C LYS A 175 -23.28 -11.62 -20.44
N GLN A 176 -23.61 -10.71 -21.37
CA GLN A 176 -24.46 -9.55 -21.08
C GLN A 176 -25.94 -9.95 -21.18
N LYS A 177 -26.72 -9.61 -20.16
CA LYS A 177 -28.17 -9.81 -20.12
C LYS A 177 -28.91 -8.79 -20.99
N SER A 178 -30.20 -9.04 -21.19
CA SER A 178 -31.11 -8.10 -21.85
C SER A 178 -31.28 -6.77 -21.11
N ASP A 179 -31.07 -6.75 -19.79
CA ASP A 179 -31.05 -5.53 -18.96
C ASP A 179 -29.73 -4.75 -19.08
N GLY A 180 -28.76 -5.26 -19.84
CA GLY A 180 -27.44 -4.67 -20.04
C GLY A 180 -26.40 -5.05 -18.98
N CYS A 181 -26.78 -5.68 -17.87
CA CYS A 181 -25.85 -6.10 -16.84
C CYS A 181 -25.08 -7.37 -17.27
N PHE A 182 -23.85 -7.52 -16.80
CA PHE A 182 -23.05 -8.73 -17.02
C PHE A 182 -23.35 -9.79 -15.96
N GLN A 183 -23.51 -11.03 -16.40
CA GLN A 183 -23.75 -12.18 -15.52
C GLN A 183 -22.44 -12.61 -14.84
N ASN A 184 -22.51 -12.83 -13.53
CA ASN A 184 -21.40 -13.43 -12.79
C ASN A 184 -21.39 -14.96 -13.02
N VAL A 185 -20.63 -15.42 -14.01
CA VAL A 185 -20.45 -16.85 -14.30
C VAL A 185 -19.09 -17.35 -13.81
N GLY A 186 -19.09 -18.35 -12.92
CA GLY A 186 -17.87 -18.98 -12.39
C GLY A 186 -17.70 -18.88 -10.87
N LYS A 187 -16.71 -19.60 -10.33
CA LYS A 187 -16.27 -19.49 -8.93
C LYS A 187 -14.76 -19.20 -8.94
N LEU A 188 -14.34 -18.10 -8.32
CA LEU A 188 -12.92 -17.87 -8.08
C LEU A 188 -12.44 -18.74 -6.91
N PHE A 189 -11.20 -19.22 -7.00
CA PHE A 189 -10.55 -19.91 -5.88
C PHE A 189 -9.97 -18.91 -4.87
N ASN A 190 -9.71 -17.66 -5.27
CA ASN A 190 -9.19 -16.60 -4.40
C ASN A 190 -10.01 -15.30 -4.53
N ASN A 191 -10.78 -14.97 -3.48
CA ASN A 191 -11.57 -13.73 -3.42
C ASN A 191 -10.70 -12.47 -3.30
N ALA A 192 -9.43 -12.59 -2.90
CA ALA A 192 -8.50 -11.46 -2.78
C ALA A 192 -8.13 -10.80 -4.13
N LEU A 193 -8.35 -11.51 -5.25
CA LEU A 193 -8.19 -10.93 -6.58
C LEU A 193 -9.46 -10.21 -7.06
N LYS A 194 -10.65 -10.68 -6.68
CA LYS A 194 -11.92 -10.09 -7.11
C LYS A 194 -12.16 -8.71 -6.49
N GLY A 195 -11.54 -8.42 -5.33
CA GLY A 195 -11.84 -7.23 -4.56
C GLY A 195 -13.30 -7.21 -4.13
N GLY A 196 -13.92 -6.04 -4.09
CA GLY A 196 -15.33 -5.89 -3.68
C GLY A 196 -16.40 -6.16 -4.72
N VAL A 197 -16.06 -6.81 -5.83
CA VAL A 197 -16.95 -6.97 -7.00
C VAL A 197 -18.00 -8.06 -6.79
N GLU A 198 -18.69 -8.13 -5.65
CA GLU A 198 -19.44 -9.32 -5.24
C GLU A 198 -20.71 -9.59 -6.09
N ASP A 199 -21.41 -8.54 -6.52
CA ASP A 199 -22.68 -8.60 -7.24
C ASP A 199 -22.58 -8.30 -8.75
N GLU A 200 -23.70 -8.46 -9.46
CA GLU A 200 -23.79 -8.22 -10.91
C GLU A 200 -23.62 -6.74 -11.28
N LEU A 201 -24.02 -5.82 -10.40
CA LEU A 201 -23.89 -4.38 -10.65
C LEU A 201 -22.42 -3.97 -10.62
N MET A 202 -21.68 -4.43 -9.62
CA MET A 202 -20.24 -4.21 -9.48
C MET A 202 -19.47 -4.85 -10.61
N LEU A 203 -19.84 -6.08 -10.98
CA LEU A 203 -19.21 -6.75 -12.11
C LEU A 203 -19.42 -5.94 -13.40
N SER A 204 -20.62 -5.43 -13.59
CA SER A 204 -20.96 -4.59 -14.73
C SER A 204 -20.19 -3.27 -14.70
N ALA A 205 -20.08 -2.62 -13.54
CA ALA A 205 -19.34 -1.37 -13.39
C ALA A 205 -17.86 -1.57 -13.70
N TYR A 206 -17.26 -2.64 -13.18
CA TYR A 206 -15.87 -3.00 -13.42
C TYR A 206 -15.60 -3.29 -14.91
N ILE A 207 -16.39 -4.15 -15.55
CA ILE A 207 -16.23 -4.48 -16.97
C ILE A 207 -16.43 -3.24 -17.84
N THR A 208 -17.42 -2.40 -17.51
CA THR A 208 -17.67 -1.14 -18.23
C THR A 208 -16.49 -0.19 -18.14
N ALA A 209 -15.95 0.02 -16.94
CA ALA A 209 -14.75 0.83 -16.72
C ALA A 209 -13.54 0.27 -17.49
N ALA A 210 -13.33 -1.05 -17.44
CA ALA A 210 -12.24 -1.73 -18.16
C ALA A 210 -12.33 -1.55 -19.69
N LEU A 211 -13.53 -1.68 -20.28
CA LEU A 211 -13.75 -1.47 -21.70
C LEU A 211 -13.48 0.00 -22.10
N LEU A 212 -14.02 0.95 -21.34
CA LEU A 212 -13.82 2.39 -21.57
C LEU A 212 -12.35 2.80 -21.42
N GLU A 213 -11.65 2.29 -20.40
CA GLU A 213 -10.21 2.50 -20.19
C GLU A 213 -9.37 2.03 -21.37
N SER A 214 -9.83 0.97 -22.04
CA SER A 214 -9.15 0.35 -23.17
C SER A 214 -9.45 1.06 -24.50
N GLY A 215 -10.22 2.16 -24.48
CA GLY A 215 -10.50 2.99 -25.65
C GLY A 215 -11.84 2.70 -26.33
N PHE A 216 -12.72 1.86 -25.77
CA PHE A 216 -14.07 1.74 -26.30
C PHE A 216 -14.85 3.04 -26.14
N LEU A 217 -15.65 3.37 -27.16
CA LEU A 217 -16.58 4.49 -27.10
C LEU A 217 -17.80 4.12 -26.25
N SER A 218 -18.34 5.11 -25.53
CA SER A 218 -19.59 4.96 -24.78
C SER A 218 -20.80 4.63 -25.67
N SER A 219 -20.71 4.93 -26.97
CA SER A 219 -21.72 4.58 -27.98
C SER A 219 -21.67 3.11 -28.44
N HIS A 220 -20.59 2.38 -28.15
CA HIS A 220 -20.48 0.97 -28.52
C HIS A 220 -21.59 0.15 -27.85
N PRO A 221 -22.33 -0.72 -28.56
CA PRO A 221 -23.55 -1.36 -28.03
C PRO A 221 -23.35 -2.05 -26.67
N VAL A 222 -22.24 -2.78 -26.51
CA VAL A 222 -21.91 -3.48 -25.25
C VAL A 222 -21.74 -2.49 -24.09
N VAL A 223 -21.04 -1.37 -24.32
CA VAL A 223 -20.78 -0.35 -23.30
C VAL A 223 -22.04 0.46 -23.02
N ARG A 224 -22.77 0.87 -24.06
CA ARG A 224 -24.04 1.62 -23.93
C ARG A 224 -25.07 0.84 -23.11
N ASN A 225 -25.25 -0.44 -23.42
CA ASN A 225 -26.19 -1.30 -22.69
C ASN A 225 -25.74 -1.48 -21.23
N ALA A 226 -24.44 -1.65 -20.99
CA ALA A 226 -23.92 -1.75 -19.63
C ALA A 226 -24.14 -0.45 -18.85
N LEU A 227 -23.94 0.72 -19.47
CA LEU A 227 -24.24 2.01 -18.85
C LEU A 227 -25.72 2.11 -18.45
N TYR A 228 -26.67 1.64 -19.27
CA TYR A 228 -28.08 1.60 -18.85
C TYR A 228 -28.31 0.75 -17.60
N CYS A 229 -27.64 -0.39 -17.48
CA CYS A 229 -27.66 -1.19 -16.25
C CYS A 229 -27.12 -0.41 -15.04
N LEU A 230 -25.99 0.30 -15.20
CA LEU A 230 -25.39 1.10 -14.12
C LEU A 230 -26.30 2.25 -13.69
N GLU A 231 -26.97 2.89 -14.65
CA GLU A 231 -27.92 3.97 -14.39
C GLU A 231 -29.16 3.48 -13.64
N ALA A 232 -29.72 2.34 -14.06
CA ALA A 232 -30.81 1.70 -13.34
C ALA A 232 -30.40 1.22 -11.94
N GLY A 233 -29.13 0.81 -11.76
CA GLY A 233 -28.56 0.50 -10.45
C GLY A 233 -28.47 1.73 -9.54
N LEU A 234 -28.03 2.87 -10.09
CA LEU A 234 -27.96 4.15 -9.38
C LEU A 234 -29.35 4.63 -8.92
N GLU A 235 -30.37 4.50 -9.77
CA GLU A 235 -31.75 4.92 -9.46
C GLU A 235 -32.41 4.09 -8.35
N LYS A 236 -31.96 2.85 -8.13
CA LYS A 236 -32.45 2.01 -7.02
C LYS A 236 -32.00 2.50 -5.64
N GLY A 237 -30.93 3.33 -5.57
CA GLY A 237 -30.51 4.05 -4.36
C GLY A 237 -29.89 3.24 -3.22
N ASN A 238 -29.88 1.90 -3.29
CA ASN A 238 -29.31 1.04 -2.24
C ASN A 238 -27.83 0.71 -2.53
N LEU A 239 -26.99 1.74 -2.59
CA LEU A 239 -25.58 1.62 -2.95
C LEU A 239 -24.67 1.67 -1.71
N THR A 240 -23.72 0.74 -1.63
CA THR A 240 -22.63 0.81 -0.64
C THR A 240 -21.60 1.87 -1.03
N VAL A 241 -20.71 2.22 -0.10
CA VAL A 241 -19.59 3.14 -0.37
C VAL A 241 -18.67 2.61 -1.48
N TYR A 242 -18.49 1.28 -1.56
CA TYR A 242 -17.72 0.65 -2.63
C TYR A 242 -18.42 0.81 -3.99
N ASP A 243 -19.74 0.61 -4.00
CA ASP A 243 -20.57 0.73 -5.20
C ASP A 243 -20.51 2.14 -5.77
N GLN A 244 -20.66 3.14 -4.90
CA GLN A 244 -20.55 4.55 -5.27
C GLN A 244 -19.17 4.86 -5.87
N ALA A 245 -18.08 4.38 -5.25
CA ALA A 245 -16.73 4.64 -5.73
C ALA A 245 -16.45 4.04 -7.11
N LEU A 246 -16.86 2.78 -7.34
CA LEU A 246 -16.67 2.12 -8.62
C LEU A 246 -17.58 2.69 -9.72
N LEU A 247 -18.84 3.02 -9.39
CA LEU A 247 -19.75 3.70 -10.31
C LEU A 247 -19.25 5.10 -10.68
N ALA A 248 -18.76 5.88 -9.71
CA ALA A 248 -18.18 7.20 -9.97
C ALA A 248 -17.02 7.09 -10.97
N TYR A 249 -16.16 6.08 -10.79
CA TYR A 249 -15.07 5.82 -11.72
C TYR A 249 -15.56 5.43 -13.12
N ALA A 250 -16.52 4.50 -13.21
CA ALA A 250 -17.08 4.05 -14.49
C ALA A 250 -17.78 5.20 -15.24
N PHE A 251 -18.59 6.02 -14.57
CA PHE A 251 -19.24 7.18 -15.17
C PHE A 251 -18.23 8.25 -15.60
N ARG A 252 -17.17 8.48 -14.80
CA ARG A 252 -16.09 9.39 -15.20
C ARG A 252 -15.43 8.91 -16.49
N GLN A 253 -15.13 7.62 -16.60
CA GLN A 253 -14.56 7.03 -17.81
C GLN A 253 -15.49 7.15 -19.02
N ALA A 254 -16.80 7.01 -18.79
CA ALA A 254 -17.82 7.17 -19.84
C ALA A 254 -17.99 8.63 -20.30
N GLY A 255 -17.37 9.59 -19.61
CA GLY A 255 -17.52 11.03 -19.86
C GLY A 255 -18.80 11.62 -19.27
N ASN A 256 -19.56 10.87 -18.45
CA ASN A 256 -20.76 11.35 -17.79
C ASN A 256 -20.40 12.09 -16.50
N LYS A 257 -19.89 13.33 -16.66
CA LYS A 257 -19.45 14.18 -15.54
C LYS A 257 -20.54 14.40 -14.48
N PRO A 258 -21.81 14.74 -14.82
CA PRO A 258 -22.83 15.02 -13.81
C PRO A 258 -23.06 13.85 -12.83
N LYS A 259 -23.16 12.61 -13.33
CA LYS A 259 -23.36 11.43 -12.47
C LYS A 259 -22.11 11.10 -11.65
N ALA A 260 -20.93 11.23 -12.25
CA ALA A 260 -19.67 11.02 -11.54
C ALA A 260 -19.47 12.04 -10.41
N ASP A 261 -19.75 13.33 -10.68
CA ASP A 261 -19.59 14.41 -9.70
C ASP A 261 -20.63 14.28 -8.57
N LEU A 262 -21.88 13.87 -8.87
CA LEU A 262 -22.89 13.57 -7.85
C LEU A 262 -22.40 12.50 -6.86
N LEU A 263 -21.91 11.37 -7.37
CA LEU A 263 -21.39 10.28 -6.53
C LEU A 263 -20.15 10.70 -5.76
N LEU A 264 -19.23 11.44 -6.39
CA LEU A 264 -18.03 11.96 -5.73
C LEU A 264 -18.35 12.93 -4.59
N ASP A 265 -19.35 13.79 -4.76
CA ASP A 265 -19.77 14.72 -3.72
C ASP A 265 -20.35 13.98 -2.50
N GLU A 266 -21.13 12.91 -2.73
CA GLU A 266 -21.62 12.04 -1.65
C GLU A 266 -20.47 11.32 -0.94
N LEU A 267 -19.54 10.74 -1.70
CA LEU A 267 -18.36 10.07 -1.17
C LEU A 267 -17.47 11.01 -0.35
N ILE A 268 -17.21 12.23 -0.84
CA ILE A 268 -16.40 13.22 -0.11
C ILE A 268 -17.09 13.66 1.19
N LYS A 269 -18.43 13.74 1.20
CA LYS A 269 -19.22 14.04 2.41
C LYS A 269 -19.18 12.91 3.44
N SER A 270 -19.20 11.65 2.99
CA SER A 270 -19.15 10.47 3.88
C SER A 270 -17.73 10.07 4.30
N ALA A 271 -16.69 10.73 3.78
CA ALA A 271 -15.31 10.39 4.06
C ALA A 271 -14.92 10.62 5.53
N THR A 272 -14.16 9.68 6.09
CA THR A 272 -13.55 9.81 7.41
C THR A 272 -12.30 10.68 7.32
N LYS A 273 -12.23 11.72 8.17
CA LYS A 273 -11.12 12.69 8.19
C LYS A 273 -10.30 12.52 9.46
N VAL A 274 -9.11 11.94 9.34
CA VAL A 274 -8.19 11.74 10.50
C VAL A 274 -6.79 12.20 10.11
N GLY A 275 -6.22 13.10 10.91
CA GLY A 275 -4.84 13.56 10.75
C GLY A 275 -4.52 14.07 9.33
N GLY A 276 -5.40 14.92 8.78
CA GLY A 276 -5.25 15.49 7.43
C GLY A 276 -5.49 14.50 6.28
N SER A 277 -5.80 13.23 6.57
CA SER A 277 -6.05 12.21 5.56
C SER A 277 -7.54 11.89 5.38
N LEU A 278 -7.93 11.53 4.16
CA LEU A 278 -9.29 11.16 3.78
C LEU A 278 -9.34 9.69 3.39
N TYR A 279 -10.30 8.96 3.94
CA TYR A 279 -10.52 7.56 3.61
C TYR A 279 -11.95 7.12 3.90
N TRP A 280 -12.27 5.90 3.47
CA TRP A 280 -13.59 5.29 3.60
C TRP A 280 -13.47 3.93 4.26
N GLU A 281 -14.49 3.58 5.04
CA GLU A 281 -14.62 2.26 5.66
C GLU A 281 -15.98 1.67 5.31
N ARG A 282 -16.05 0.34 5.29
CA ARG A 282 -17.30 -0.39 5.08
C ARG A 282 -18.06 -0.47 6.40
N GLU A 283 -19.39 -0.45 6.33
CA GLU A 283 -20.24 -0.63 7.53
C GLU A 283 -20.01 -2.01 8.17
N ASP A 284 -19.89 -3.08 7.37
CA ASP A 284 -19.59 -4.44 7.81
C ASP A 284 -18.08 -4.73 7.86
N LYS A 285 -17.33 -3.89 8.59
CA LYS A 285 -15.90 -4.11 8.80
C LYS A 285 -15.70 -5.28 9.79
N PRO A 286 -15.07 -6.41 9.38
CA PRO A 286 -14.64 -7.40 10.35
C PRO A 286 -13.63 -6.75 11.31
N PRO A 287 -13.56 -7.16 12.59
CA PRO A 287 -12.55 -6.66 13.52
C PRO A 287 -11.18 -6.73 12.85
N ALA A 288 -10.40 -5.65 12.92
CA ALA A 288 -9.10 -5.56 12.26
C ALA A 288 -8.31 -6.84 12.51
N GLU A 289 -7.76 -7.46 11.46
CA GLU A 289 -6.84 -8.58 11.65
C GLU A 289 -5.69 -8.07 12.51
N GLU A 290 -5.61 -8.57 13.76
CA GLU A 290 -4.47 -8.35 14.64
C GLU A 290 -3.27 -9.12 14.07
N SER A 291 -2.74 -8.63 12.94
CA SER A 291 -1.46 -9.08 12.43
C SER A 291 -0.39 -8.65 13.43
N PRO A 292 0.70 -9.43 13.64
CA PRO A 292 1.80 -9.05 14.53
C PRO A 292 2.55 -7.77 14.10
N SER A 293 2.13 -7.12 13.01
CA SER A 293 2.65 -5.83 12.60
C SER A 293 2.16 -4.73 13.54
N PHE A 294 3.09 -3.92 14.04
CA PHE A 294 2.89 -2.76 14.93
C PHE A 294 1.91 -1.67 14.43
N TYR A 295 1.24 -1.88 13.28
CA TYR A 295 0.19 -1.06 12.73
C TYR A 295 -0.94 -1.94 12.18
N PRO A 296 -2.21 -1.73 12.56
CA PRO A 296 -3.33 -2.35 11.87
C PRO A 296 -3.42 -1.75 10.46
N ARG A 297 -3.14 -2.57 9.44
CA ARG A 297 -3.35 -2.18 8.04
C ARG A 297 -4.84 -2.28 7.71
N ALA A 298 -5.34 -1.37 6.88
CA ALA A 298 -6.68 -1.47 6.36
C ALA A 298 -6.84 -2.75 5.52
N SER A 299 -8.07 -3.26 5.42
CA SER A 299 -8.35 -4.40 4.54
C SER A 299 -8.18 -3.97 3.08
N SER A 300 -8.05 -4.95 2.18
CA SER A 300 -7.96 -4.70 0.73
C SER A 300 -9.08 -3.79 0.21
N PHE A 301 -10.27 -3.88 0.80
CA PHE A 301 -11.44 -3.14 0.33
C PHE A 301 -11.31 -1.63 0.55
N GLU A 302 -10.86 -1.18 1.71
CA GLU A 302 -10.76 0.26 1.96
C GLU A 302 -9.70 0.91 1.05
N VAL A 303 -8.63 0.17 0.75
CA VAL A 303 -7.61 0.60 -0.23
C VAL A 303 -8.21 0.72 -1.63
N GLU A 304 -9.02 -0.25 -2.07
CA GLU A 304 -9.71 -0.18 -3.36
C GLU A 304 -10.68 0.99 -3.44
N ILE A 305 -11.50 1.23 -2.42
CA ILE A 305 -12.43 2.36 -2.38
C ILE A 305 -11.66 3.67 -2.56
N ALA A 306 -10.66 3.92 -1.70
CA ALA A 306 -9.86 5.13 -1.77
C ALA A 306 -9.17 5.30 -3.13
N ALA A 307 -8.67 4.21 -3.72
CA ALA A 307 -8.03 4.25 -5.03
C ALA A 307 -9.04 4.54 -6.17
N TYR A 308 -10.24 3.97 -6.16
CA TYR A 308 -11.28 4.29 -7.15
C TYR A 308 -11.79 5.71 -7.02
N VAL A 309 -11.97 6.24 -5.80
CA VAL A 309 -12.35 7.65 -5.60
C VAL A 309 -11.25 8.57 -6.15
N LEU A 310 -9.99 8.27 -5.86
CA LEU A 310 -8.85 9.04 -6.40
C LEU A 310 -8.82 9.00 -7.93
N LEU A 311 -9.02 7.83 -8.54
CA LEU A 311 -9.11 7.69 -9.99
C LEU A 311 -10.30 8.47 -10.57
N ALA A 312 -11.48 8.38 -9.96
CA ALA A 312 -12.67 9.09 -10.41
C ALA A 312 -12.51 10.62 -10.32
N LEU A 313 -11.73 11.12 -9.36
CA LEU A 313 -11.42 12.54 -9.21
C LEU A 313 -10.47 13.07 -10.30
N LEU A 314 -9.48 12.27 -10.70
CA LEU A 314 -8.35 12.70 -11.55
C LEU A 314 -8.49 12.29 -13.03
N THR A 315 -9.36 11.34 -13.35
CA THR A 315 -9.48 10.77 -14.69
C THR A 315 -10.27 11.70 -15.61
N ARG A 316 -9.73 11.98 -16.82
CA ARG A 316 -10.39 12.81 -17.86
C ARG A 316 -10.79 14.22 -17.36
N THR A 317 -10.05 14.76 -16.41
CA THR A 317 -10.25 16.09 -15.83
C THR A 317 -8.95 16.90 -15.86
N THR A 318 -9.08 18.22 -15.82
CA THR A 318 -7.98 19.10 -15.40
C THR A 318 -8.29 19.47 -13.95
N PRO A 319 -7.63 18.83 -12.96
CA PRO A 319 -8.03 18.96 -11.57
C PRO A 319 -7.78 20.39 -11.07
N THR A 320 -8.77 20.95 -10.37
CA THR A 320 -8.62 22.26 -9.71
C THR A 320 -7.66 22.16 -8.50
N PRO A 321 -7.10 23.26 -7.99
CA PRO A 321 -6.27 23.23 -6.78
C PRO A 321 -6.98 22.60 -5.56
N ALA A 322 -8.30 22.82 -5.44
CA ALA A 322 -9.11 22.19 -4.41
C ALA A 322 -9.20 20.66 -4.61
N GLN A 323 -9.43 20.19 -5.85
CA GLN A 323 -9.48 18.77 -6.15
C GLN A 323 -8.10 18.10 -5.94
N LEU A 324 -7.01 18.77 -6.30
CA LEU A 324 -5.65 18.29 -6.01
C LEU A 324 -5.37 18.22 -4.51
N THR A 325 -5.90 19.17 -3.73
CA THR A 325 -5.82 19.14 -2.27
C THR A 325 -6.57 17.92 -1.72
N THR A 326 -7.82 17.71 -2.12
CA THR A 326 -8.59 16.51 -1.75
C THR A 326 -7.90 15.21 -2.18
N ALA A 327 -7.39 15.15 -3.42
CA ALA A 327 -6.63 14.01 -3.93
C ALA A 327 -5.40 13.72 -3.06
N SER A 328 -4.67 14.76 -2.67
CA SER A 328 -3.51 14.63 -1.77
C SER A 328 -3.90 14.04 -0.42
N GLN A 329 -5.04 14.41 0.16
CA GLN A 329 -5.50 13.85 1.43
C GLN A 329 -5.85 12.35 1.33
N ILE A 330 -6.37 11.91 0.19
CA ILE A 330 -6.63 10.49 -0.09
C ILE A 330 -5.30 9.73 -0.24
N VAL A 331 -4.38 10.29 -1.01
CA VAL A 331 -3.04 9.74 -1.23
C VAL A 331 -2.25 9.64 0.08
N LEU A 332 -2.40 10.61 0.97
CA LEU A 332 -1.83 10.59 2.32
C LEU A 332 -2.28 9.36 3.11
N TRP A 333 -3.53 8.94 2.93
CA TRP A 333 -4.02 7.73 3.58
C TRP A 333 -3.51 6.46 2.88
N LEU A 334 -3.57 6.40 1.54
CA LEU A 334 -3.11 5.25 0.75
C LEU A 334 -1.64 4.90 1.03
N THR A 335 -0.76 5.89 1.09
CA THR A 335 0.66 5.69 1.40
C THR A 335 0.92 5.04 2.76
N LYS A 336 0.04 5.30 3.76
CA LYS A 336 0.11 4.65 5.08
C LYS A 336 -0.21 3.15 5.02
N GLN A 337 -1.01 2.74 4.04
CA GLN A 337 -1.40 1.34 3.84
C GLN A 337 -0.39 0.56 2.99
N GLN A 338 0.54 1.24 2.33
CA GLN A 338 1.54 0.60 1.49
C GLN A 338 2.51 -0.22 2.35
N ASN A 339 2.79 -1.44 1.92
CA ASN A 339 3.76 -2.31 2.56
C ASN A 339 5.22 -1.86 2.22
N PRO A 340 6.24 -2.32 2.96
CA PRO A 340 7.63 -1.91 2.75
C PRO A 340 8.20 -2.21 1.35
N TYR A 341 7.53 -3.06 0.57
CA TYR A 341 7.94 -3.46 -0.77
C TYR A 341 7.20 -2.69 -1.87
N GLY A 342 6.36 -1.70 -1.50
CA GLY A 342 5.62 -0.86 -2.44
C GLY A 342 4.28 -1.43 -2.91
N GLY A 343 3.86 -2.61 -2.42
CA GLY A 343 2.53 -3.18 -2.67
C GLY A 343 1.54 -2.91 -1.54
N PHE A 344 0.35 -3.49 -1.62
CA PHE A 344 -0.70 -3.39 -0.60
C PHE A 344 -1.04 -4.78 -0.03
N SER A 345 -2.26 -4.99 0.46
CA SER A 345 -2.67 -6.19 1.19
C SER A 345 -3.08 -7.34 0.26
N SER A 346 -3.56 -7.04 -0.95
CA SER A 346 -3.98 -8.01 -1.96
C SER A 346 -3.41 -7.70 -3.35
N THR A 347 -3.94 -8.37 -4.37
CA THR A 347 -3.59 -8.08 -5.77
C THR A 347 -4.38 -6.88 -6.29
N GLN A 348 -5.69 -6.88 -6.09
CA GLN A 348 -6.58 -5.92 -6.73
C GLN A 348 -6.38 -4.53 -6.14
N ASP A 349 -6.25 -4.43 -4.83
CA ASP A 349 -5.92 -3.19 -4.14
C ASP A 349 -4.57 -2.62 -4.62
N THR A 350 -3.56 -3.46 -4.78
CA THR A 350 -2.23 -3.07 -5.24
C THR A 350 -2.29 -2.52 -6.66
N VAL A 351 -3.00 -3.19 -7.56
CA VAL A 351 -3.09 -2.77 -8.96
C VAL A 351 -3.82 -1.42 -9.08
N VAL A 352 -4.98 -1.28 -8.43
CA VAL A 352 -5.78 -0.05 -8.51
C VAL A 352 -5.10 1.09 -7.75
N ALA A 353 -4.49 0.83 -6.60
CA ALA A 353 -3.76 1.86 -5.84
C ALA A 353 -2.51 2.34 -6.58
N ILE A 354 -1.71 1.43 -7.16
CA ILE A 354 -0.57 1.84 -8.00
C ILE A 354 -1.05 2.62 -9.21
N GLN A 355 -2.14 2.20 -9.88
CA GLN A 355 -2.75 2.96 -10.98
C GLN A 355 -3.15 4.38 -10.54
N ALA A 356 -3.78 4.51 -9.38
CA ALA A 356 -4.24 5.79 -8.85
C ALA A 356 -3.09 6.71 -8.42
N LEU A 357 -2.09 6.15 -7.72
CA LEU A 357 -0.88 6.87 -7.31
C LEU A 357 -0.05 7.31 -8.50
N ALA A 358 0.10 6.46 -9.52
CA ALA A 358 0.74 6.79 -10.78
C ALA A 358 0.05 7.98 -11.47
N LEU A 359 -1.29 7.95 -11.56
CA LEU A 359 -2.06 9.04 -12.15
C LEU A 359 -1.92 10.36 -11.37
N PHE A 360 -2.01 10.31 -10.03
CA PHE A 360 -1.79 11.50 -9.19
C PHE A 360 -0.37 12.06 -9.32
N SER A 361 0.62 11.18 -9.41
CA SER A 361 2.03 11.57 -9.52
C SER A 361 2.33 12.28 -10.85
N GLN A 362 1.58 11.98 -11.92
CA GLN A 362 1.68 12.72 -13.19
C GLN A 362 1.24 14.19 -13.05
N TYR A 363 0.24 14.49 -12.21
CA TYR A 363 -0.23 15.86 -11.98
C TYR A 363 0.61 16.64 -10.97
N THR A 364 1.35 15.96 -10.11
CA THR A 364 2.21 16.55 -9.09
C THR A 364 3.70 16.54 -9.47
N PHE A 365 3.98 16.16 -10.72
CA PHE A 365 5.32 16.15 -11.29
C PHE A 365 5.80 17.58 -11.58
N THR A 366 6.63 18.16 -10.70
CA THR A 366 7.39 19.39 -10.97
C THR A 366 8.78 19.35 -10.34
N SER A 367 9.62 20.33 -10.71
CA SER A 367 11.07 20.11 -10.87
C SER A 367 12.00 20.56 -9.76
N GLN A 368 11.57 21.43 -8.82
CA GLN A 368 12.45 21.94 -7.75
C GLN A 368 11.66 22.34 -6.50
N ASN A 369 11.99 21.72 -5.36
CA ASN A 369 11.51 22.05 -4.02
C ASN A 369 12.67 22.03 -3.02
N SER A 370 12.68 22.98 -2.09
CA SER A 370 13.54 23.00 -0.92
C SER A 370 12.69 22.75 0.32
N VAL A 371 13.06 21.74 1.10
CA VAL A 371 12.40 21.34 2.35
C VAL A 371 13.31 21.67 3.51
N ARG A 372 12.91 22.61 4.35
CA ARG A 372 13.64 23.01 5.55
C ARG A 372 12.93 22.49 6.78
N ILE A 373 13.64 21.78 7.64
CA ILE A 373 13.16 21.39 8.97
C ILE A 373 14.04 22.03 10.04
N HIS A 374 13.41 22.72 10.98
CA HIS A 374 14.09 23.39 12.09
C HIS A 374 13.34 23.21 13.40
N SER A 375 13.99 23.52 14.51
CA SER A 375 13.37 23.59 15.83
C SER A 375 13.76 24.89 16.52
N ASN A 376 13.15 25.19 17.67
CA ASN A 376 13.54 26.34 18.49
C ASN A 376 14.93 26.20 19.14
N LYS A 377 15.59 25.05 18.95
CA LYS A 377 16.94 24.71 19.42
C LYS A 377 17.92 24.79 18.23
N PRO A 378 19.25 24.69 18.43
CA PRO A 378 20.22 24.69 17.33
C PRO A 378 20.14 23.39 16.50
N PHE A 379 19.07 23.24 15.73
CA PHE A 379 18.87 22.18 14.76
C PHE A 379 18.20 22.75 13.51
N GLU A 380 18.88 22.56 12.39
CA GLU A 380 18.38 22.92 11.07
C GLU A 380 18.90 21.93 10.04
N ARG A 381 18.02 21.49 9.16
CA ARG A 381 18.35 20.70 7.97
C ARG A 381 17.54 21.20 6.78
N VAL A 382 18.21 21.26 5.63
CA VAL A 382 17.60 21.62 4.34
C VAL A 382 17.82 20.45 3.39
N PHE A 383 16.77 20.07 2.67
CA PHE A 383 16.78 19.03 1.65
C PHE A 383 16.35 19.64 0.32
N GLU A 384 17.19 19.48 -0.69
CA GLU A 384 16.85 19.85 -2.06
C GLU A 384 16.22 18.65 -2.75
N VAL A 385 15.00 18.82 -3.24
CA VAL A 385 14.20 17.81 -3.92
C VAL A 385 13.95 18.28 -5.35
N ASN A 386 14.65 17.68 -6.30
CA ASN A 386 14.62 18.02 -7.72
C ASN A 386 14.35 16.79 -8.58
N ASN A 387 14.32 16.96 -9.90
CA ASN A 387 14.05 15.86 -10.83
C ASN A 387 15.05 14.69 -10.73
N ASP A 388 16.31 14.96 -10.38
CA ASP A 388 17.36 13.93 -10.31
C ASP A 388 17.23 13.08 -9.04
N ASN A 389 16.72 13.65 -7.95
CA ASN A 389 16.67 13.00 -6.63
C ASN A 389 15.26 12.83 -6.07
N ARG A 390 14.18 13.10 -6.83
CA ARG A 390 12.78 12.99 -6.35
C ARG A 390 12.38 11.58 -5.88
N LEU A 391 12.96 10.54 -6.47
CA LEU A 391 12.73 9.13 -6.06
C LEU A 391 13.59 8.71 -4.86
N LEU A 392 14.57 9.54 -4.48
CA LEU A 392 15.45 9.27 -3.35
C LEU A 392 14.77 9.70 -2.06
N LEU A 393 14.60 8.74 -1.14
CA LEU A 393 14.17 9.05 0.22
C LEU A 393 15.32 9.70 0.97
N GLN A 394 15.21 10.99 1.26
CA GLN A 394 16.18 11.73 2.04
C GLN A 394 15.77 11.71 3.51
N ARG A 395 16.71 11.50 4.45
CA ARG A 395 16.41 11.29 5.86
C ARG A 395 17.41 11.97 6.79
N THR A 396 16.93 12.46 7.94
CA THR A 396 17.76 12.91 9.05
C THR A 396 17.25 12.34 10.38
N SER A 397 18.16 12.19 11.35
CA SER A 397 17.77 11.99 12.75
C SER A 397 17.33 13.33 13.33
N LEU A 398 16.28 13.29 14.16
CA LEU A 398 15.84 14.42 14.96
C LEU A 398 16.47 14.31 16.36
N PRO A 399 17.16 15.35 16.86
CA PRO A 399 17.97 15.25 18.06
C PRO A 399 17.14 15.17 19.35
N ASP A 400 16.01 15.88 19.40
CA ASP A 400 15.17 16.00 20.59
C ASP A 400 13.88 15.20 20.43
N VAL A 401 13.63 14.30 21.39
CA VAL A 401 12.38 13.54 21.53
C VAL A 401 12.05 13.47 23.03
N PRO A 402 10.94 14.08 23.51
CA PRO A 402 9.94 14.81 22.74
C PRO A 402 10.48 16.15 22.23
N GLY A 403 9.86 16.71 21.19
CA GLY A 403 10.34 17.95 20.58
C GLY A 403 9.32 18.57 19.63
N GLU A 404 9.39 19.88 19.50
CA GLU A 404 8.62 20.68 18.55
C GLU A 404 9.53 21.07 17.39
N TYR A 405 9.09 20.76 16.17
CA TYR A 405 9.79 21.06 14.93
C TYR A 405 8.85 21.84 14.00
N THR A 406 9.42 22.55 13.04
CA THR A 406 8.67 23.22 11.98
C THR A 406 9.25 22.79 10.63
N VAL A 407 8.36 22.39 9.72
CA VAL A 407 8.72 21.99 8.36
C VAL A 407 8.23 23.06 7.40
N GLU A 408 9.15 23.65 6.67
CA GLU A 408 8.91 24.65 5.64
C GLU A 408 9.22 24.04 4.27
N VAL A 409 8.30 24.16 3.32
CA VAL A 409 8.53 23.75 1.93
C VAL A 409 8.40 24.97 1.03
N ASN A 410 9.45 25.22 0.25
CA ASN A 410 9.49 26.28 -0.75
C ASN A 410 9.75 25.67 -2.12
N GLY A 411 8.96 26.02 -3.12
CA GLY A 411 9.09 25.45 -4.46
C GLY A 411 7.78 25.48 -5.23
N THR A 412 7.74 24.71 -6.30
CA THR A 412 6.62 24.65 -7.24
C THR A 412 5.99 23.26 -7.34
N GLY A 413 6.33 22.35 -6.43
CA GLY A 413 5.93 20.95 -6.47
C GLY A 413 5.47 20.35 -5.16
N CYS A 414 5.11 19.08 -5.23
CA CYS A 414 4.71 18.32 -4.05
C CYS A 414 5.92 17.64 -3.41
N VAL A 415 6.00 17.74 -2.08
CA VAL A 415 6.94 16.97 -1.29
C VAL A 415 6.16 16.19 -0.25
N PHE A 416 6.50 14.91 -0.14
CA PHE A 416 5.97 14.01 0.86
C PHE A 416 6.93 14.03 2.04
N THR A 417 6.43 14.42 3.21
CA THR A 417 7.23 14.45 4.43
C THR A 417 6.68 13.44 5.42
N GLN A 418 7.59 12.75 6.09
CA GLN A 418 7.26 11.71 7.05
C GLN A 418 8.17 11.88 8.25
N TRP A 419 7.61 11.69 9.44
CA TRP A 419 8.40 11.60 10.65
C TRP A 419 7.91 10.42 11.48
N TRP A 420 8.85 9.78 12.16
CA TRP A 420 8.52 8.68 13.04
C TRP A 420 9.39 8.67 14.26
N THR A 421 8.81 8.17 15.33
CA THR A 421 9.51 7.85 16.56
C THR A 421 9.63 6.34 16.67
N ARG A 422 10.82 5.87 17.03
CA ARG A 422 11.11 4.48 17.36
C ARG A 422 11.55 4.45 18.80
N ASN A 423 10.83 3.68 19.60
CA ASN A 423 10.98 3.60 21.04
C ASN A 423 10.88 2.14 21.50
N LEU A 424 11.33 1.84 22.70
CA LEU A 424 10.98 0.59 23.39
C LEU A 424 9.98 0.91 24.48
N VAL A 425 8.99 0.05 24.64
CA VAL A 425 8.00 0.18 25.71
C VAL A 425 8.03 -1.02 26.64
N ASN A 426 7.83 -0.74 27.92
CA ASN A 426 7.68 -1.75 28.95
C ASN A 426 6.32 -2.43 28.86
N TRP A 427 6.27 -3.70 29.29
CA TRP A 427 5.04 -4.47 29.39
C TRP A 427 3.99 -3.73 30.22
N VAL A 428 2.80 -3.55 29.66
CA VAL A 428 1.60 -3.22 30.44
C VAL A 428 0.84 -4.53 30.63
N ARG A 429 0.70 -5.01 31.88
CA ARG A 429 -0.27 -6.07 32.20
C ARG A 429 -1.66 -5.48 31.98
N VAL A 430 -2.25 -5.74 30.82
CA VAL A 430 -3.67 -5.43 30.62
C VAL A 430 -4.46 -6.49 31.38
N SER A 431 -5.05 -6.12 32.50
CA SER A 431 -6.10 -6.91 33.14
C SER A 431 -7.32 -6.88 32.21
N ALA A 432 -7.49 -7.90 31.37
CA ALA A 432 -8.67 -8.03 30.52
C ALA A 432 -9.92 -8.25 31.40
N PRO A 433 -11.07 -7.62 31.09
CA PRO A 433 -12.34 -7.99 31.72
C PRO A 433 -12.70 -9.45 31.38
N PRO A 434 -13.45 -10.18 32.23
CA PRO A 434 -13.51 -11.65 32.22
C PRO A 434 -14.08 -12.34 30.96
N HIS A 435 -14.45 -11.62 29.90
CA HIS A 435 -15.21 -12.17 28.78
C HIS A 435 -14.64 -11.90 27.38
N THR A 436 -13.39 -11.43 27.26
CA THR A 436 -12.72 -11.26 25.95
C THR A 436 -11.29 -11.81 25.99
N ALA A 437 -11.15 -13.13 26.08
CA ALA A 437 -9.85 -13.81 25.93
C ALA A 437 -9.85 -14.62 24.63
N ALA A 438 -9.17 -14.11 23.61
CA ALA A 438 -8.79 -14.87 22.42
C ALA A 438 -7.27 -15.12 22.50
N GLY A 439 -6.89 -16.30 23.00
CA GLY A 439 -5.52 -16.84 22.93
C GLY A 439 -4.52 -16.28 23.95
N TRP A 440 -3.92 -17.16 24.76
CA TRP A 440 -2.71 -16.86 25.52
C TRP A 440 -1.55 -17.64 24.90
N PRO A 441 -0.46 -17.01 24.44
CA PRO A 441 0.77 -17.73 24.19
C PRO A 441 1.37 -18.14 25.54
N TRP A 442 1.62 -19.44 25.73
CA TRP A 442 2.37 -19.94 26.88
C TRP A 442 3.62 -20.64 26.38
N ALA A 443 4.78 -20.19 26.85
CA ALA A 443 6.07 -20.85 26.69
C ALA A 443 6.51 -21.35 28.07
N SER A 444 6.82 -22.64 28.16
CA SER A 444 7.38 -23.26 29.37
C SER A 444 8.78 -23.77 29.08
N HIS A 445 9.68 -23.65 30.06
CA HIS A 445 11.07 -24.07 29.96
C HIS A 445 11.31 -25.27 30.87
N THR A 446 11.64 -26.42 30.30
CA THR A 446 11.97 -27.63 31.05
C THR A 446 13.43 -27.99 30.79
N SER A 447 14.26 -27.91 31.84
CA SER A 447 15.66 -28.33 31.80
C SER A 447 15.80 -29.68 32.49
N LEU A 448 16.03 -30.76 31.73
CA LEU A 448 16.41 -32.06 32.29
C LEU A 448 17.93 -32.09 32.51
N LYS A 449 18.35 -32.25 33.78
CA LYS A 449 19.77 -32.37 34.17
C LYS A 449 20.32 -33.75 33.82
N SER A 450 20.66 -33.97 32.55
CA SER A 450 21.80 -34.79 32.10
C SER A 450 21.78 -34.86 30.58
N LEU A 451 22.83 -34.33 29.92
CA LEU A 451 22.98 -34.10 28.48
C LEU A 451 22.02 -33.03 27.90
N SER A 452 22.50 -31.79 27.90
CA SER A 452 21.74 -30.59 27.54
C SER A 452 21.55 -30.43 26.02
N LEU A 453 20.36 -30.76 25.53
CA LEU A 453 19.77 -30.16 24.33
C LEU A 453 18.51 -29.41 24.76
N THR A 454 18.46 -28.11 24.51
CA THR A 454 17.34 -27.26 24.91
C THR A 454 16.26 -27.29 23.84
N HIS A 455 15.06 -27.78 24.16
CA HIS A 455 13.88 -27.72 23.29
C HIS A 455 13.01 -26.53 23.68
N LEU A 456 12.76 -25.63 22.73
CA LEU A 456 11.76 -24.58 22.81
C LEU A 456 10.51 -25.06 22.08
N THR A 457 9.38 -25.13 22.80
CA THR A 457 8.08 -25.48 22.24
C THR A 457 7.20 -24.24 22.27
N GLU A 458 6.92 -23.65 21.10
CA GLU A 458 5.95 -22.57 20.94
C GLU A 458 4.61 -23.17 20.47
N CYS A 459 3.56 -23.02 21.27
CA CYS A 459 2.21 -23.45 20.93
C CYS A 459 1.32 -22.22 20.67
N LEU A 460 0.76 -22.12 19.47
CA LEU A 460 -0.25 -21.13 19.09
C LEU A 460 -1.61 -21.83 18.90
N LEU A 461 -2.57 -21.50 19.76
CA LEU A 461 -3.95 -21.99 19.68
C LEU A 461 -4.85 -20.93 19.05
N TRP A 462 -5.43 -21.23 17.88
CA TRP A 462 -6.45 -20.40 17.24
C TRP A 462 -7.84 -20.84 17.69
N GLY A 463 -8.53 -20.01 18.45
CA GLY A 463 -9.94 -20.23 18.81
C GLY A 463 -10.89 -19.58 17.79
N ARG A 464 -11.54 -20.37 16.94
CA ARG A 464 -12.82 -19.95 16.34
C ARG A 464 -13.95 -20.28 17.32
N LYS A 465 -14.89 -19.36 17.50
CA LYS A 465 -16.10 -19.58 18.32
C LYS A 465 -16.75 -20.92 17.95
N GLY A 466 -16.82 -21.83 18.93
CA GLY A 466 -17.65 -23.03 18.88
C GLY A 466 -17.11 -24.18 18.05
N LYS A 467 -16.04 -24.84 18.54
CA LYS A 467 -15.83 -26.30 18.60
C LYS A 467 -14.36 -26.56 18.96
N GLU A 468 -14.12 -27.12 20.14
CA GLU A 468 -12.82 -27.64 20.52
C GLU A 468 -12.49 -28.84 19.60
N ILE A 469 -11.38 -28.75 18.88
CA ILE A 469 -10.72 -29.90 18.27
C ILE A 469 -9.35 -29.98 18.93
N VAL A 470 -9.24 -30.86 19.93
CA VAL A 470 -7.94 -31.25 20.49
C VAL A 470 -7.30 -32.19 19.47
N SER A 471 -6.27 -31.73 18.77
CA SER A 471 -5.35 -32.61 18.03
C SER A 471 -4.03 -32.65 18.79
N ARG A 472 -3.73 -33.81 19.37
CA ARG A 472 -2.46 -34.12 20.03
C ARG A 472 -1.51 -34.57 18.93
N PHE A 473 -0.58 -33.72 18.52
CA PHE A 473 0.56 -34.16 17.71
C PHE A 473 1.61 -34.72 18.67
N GLU A 474 1.57 -36.03 18.88
CA GLU A 474 2.72 -36.80 19.34
C GLU A 474 3.41 -37.37 18.10
N THR A 475 4.66 -36.98 17.87
CA THR A 475 5.57 -37.67 16.95
C THR A 475 7.00 -37.60 17.51
N PRO A 476 7.84 -38.59 17.18
CA PRO A 476 8.63 -39.37 18.16
C PRO A 476 9.86 -38.70 18.77
#